data_AF-A0A1K2HBN5-F1
#
_entry.id   AF-A0A1K2HBN5-F1
#
_cell.length_a   1.000
_cell.length_b   1.000
_cell.length_c   1.000
_cell.angle_alpha   90.00
_cell.angle_beta   90.00
_cell.angle_gamma   90.00
#
_symmetry.space_group_name_H-M   'P 1'
#
loop_
_entity.id
_entity.type
_entity.pdbx_description
1 polymer ?
#
loop_
_entity_poly.entity_id
_entity_poly.type
_entity_poly.pdbx_seq_one_letter_code
_entity_poly.pdbx_strand_id
1 'polypeptide(L)' 'MLFKVFYQESKKRSPKRETTHSLYLELDTTDVRQGVIQAREIMRDNTDYHVEFVDAISDEQAAYERESDGFNITTF' A
#
# COMPACT_ATOMS: atom_id res chain seq x y z
N MET A 1 2.42 -0.78 12.33
CA MET A 1 1.26 -1.38 11.65
C MET A 1 1.60 -1.63 10.18
N LEU A 2 1.04 -2.68 9.57
CA LEU A 2 1.25 -3.01 8.16
C LEU A 2 0.09 -2.47 7.31
N PHE A 3 0.41 -1.87 6.17
CA PHE A 3 -0.55 -1.29 5.24
C PHE A 3 -0.42 -1.93 3.87
N LYS A 4 -1.55 -2.23 3.24
CA LYS A 4 -1.62 -2.67 1.84
C LYS A 4 -2.10 -1.51 0.99
N VAL A 5 -1.25 -1.05 0.08
CA VAL A 5 -1.54 0.08 -0.80
C VAL A 5 -1.91 -0.43 -2.18
N PHE A 6 -3.12 -0.11 -2.63
CA PHE A 6 -3.59 -0.40 -3.98
C PHE A 6 -3.37 0.82 -4.87
N TYR A 7 -2.76 0.62 -6.04
CA TYR A 7 -2.38 1.70 -6.91
C TYR A 7 -2.38 1.31 -8.40
N GLN A 8 -2.46 2.33 -9.25
CA GLN A 8 -2.18 2.24 -10.68
C GLN A 8 -0.83 2.89 -10.96
N GLU A 9 -0.06 2.37 -11.92
CA GLU A 9 1.26 2.91 -12.27
C GLU A 9 1.21 4.35 -12.79
N SER A 10 0.09 4.80 -13.35
CA SER A 10 -0.02 6.12 -13.98
C SER A 10 -1.34 6.82 -13.69
N LYS A 11 -1.25 8.13 -13.47
CA LYS A 11 -2.39 9.07 -13.36
C LYS A 11 -2.91 9.56 -14.71
N LYS A 12 -2.21 9.28 -15.81
CA LYS A 12 -2.46 9.87 -17.15
C LYS A 12 -3.60 9.20 -17.94
N ARG A 13 -4.10 8.06 -17.46
CA ARG A 13 -5.17 7.28 -18.12
C ARG A 13 -6.23 6.92 -17.10
N SER A 14 -7.44 6.65 -17.58
CA SER A 14 -8.52 6.13 -16.74
C SER A 14 -8.08 4.82 -16.07
N PRO A 15 -8.32 4.66 -14.76
CA PRO A 15 -7.97 3.44 -14.04
C PRO A 15 -8.74 2.24 -14.59
N LYS A 16 -8.06 1.09 -14.68
CA LYS A 16 -8.66 -0.18 -15.07
C LYS A 16 -8.44 -1.18 -13.94
N ARG A 17 -9.48 -1.93 -13.60
CA ARG A 17 -9.45 -2.86 -12.47
C ARG A 17 -8.36 -3.92 -12.63
N GLU A 18 -8.08 -4.33 -13.86
CA GLU A 18 -7.11 -5.37 -14.20
C GLU A 18 -5.65 -4.91 -14.03
N THR A 19 -5.40 -3.60 -13.94
CA THR A 19 -4.06 -3.02 -13.78
C THR A 19 -3.84 -2.41 -12.40
N THR A 20 -4.73 -2.68 -11.43
CA THR A 20 -4.47 -2.33 -10.04
C THR A 20 -3.38 -3.26 -9.49
N HIS A 21 -2.28 -2.67 -9.06
CA HIS A 21 -1.21 -3.33 -8.34
C HIS A 21 -1.36 -3.09 -6.84
N SER A 22 -0.70 -3.90 -6.04
CA SER A 22 -0.60 -3.70 -4.60
C SER A 22 0.83 -3.82 -4.11
N LEU A 23 1.16 -3.04 -3.08
CA LEU A 23 2.40 -3.16 -2.34
C LEU A 23 2.13 -3.08 -0.83
N TYR A 24 3.12 -3.46 -0.03
CA TYR A 24 3.01 -3.43 1.43
C TYR A 24 3.97 -2.40 2.02
N LEU A 25 3.49 -1.60 2.98
CA LEU A 25 4.28 -0.63 3.74
C LEU A 25 4.17 -0.94 5.22
N GLU A 26 5.31 -1.12 5.88
CA GLU A 26 5.39 -1.22 7.33
C GLU A 26 5.69 0.15 7.92
N LEU A 27 4.76 0.67 8.73
CA LEU A 27 4.86 2.02 9.30
C LEU A 27 4.83 1.96 10.83
N ASP A 28 5.67 2.77 11.47
CA ASP A 28 5.71 2.92 12.91
C ASP A 28 4.61 3.90 13.38
N THR A 29 3.40 3.37 13.50
CA THR A 29 2.21 4.08 13.97
C THR A 29 1.31 3.12 14.71
N THR A 30 0.58 3.64 15.70
CA THR A 30 -0.48 2.95 16.44
C THR A 30 -1.89 3.38 16.03
N ASP A 31 -2.01 4.45 15.23
CA ASP A 31 -3.29 4.96 14.72
C ASP A 31 -3.39 4.72 13.21
N VAL A 32 -4.44 4.01 12.82
CA VAL A 32 -4.79 3.73 11.42
C VAL A 32 -4.90 5.02 10.61
N ARG A 33 -5.53 6.06 11.16
CA ARG A 33 -5.76 7.31 10.42
C ARG A 33 -4.44 8.01 10.08
N GLN A 34 -3.53 8.08 11.05
CA GLN A 34 -2.20 8.64 10.82
C GLN A 34 -1.39 7.81 9.84
N GLY A 35 -1.45 6.47 9.96
CA GLY A 35 -0.76 5.58 9.04
C GLY A 35 -1.23 5.69 7.60
N VAL A 36 -2.53 5.85 7.36
CA VAL A 36 -3.07 6.09 6.01
C VAL A 36 -2.56 7.40 5.42
N ILE A 37 -2.47 8.47 6.23
CA ILE A 37 -1.93 9.76 5.78
C ILE A 37 -0.45 9.58 5.40
N GLN A 38 0.35 9.00 6.30
CA GLN A 38 1.79 8.80 6.09
C GLN A 38 2.08 7.89 4.89
N ALA A 39 1.32 6.80 4.70
CA ALA A 39 1.43 5.95 3.53
C ALA A 39 1.19 6.74 2.23
N ARG A 40 0.17 7.61 2.20
CA ARG A 40 -0.11 8.45 1.02
C ARG A 40 1.00 9.47 0.76
N GLU A 41 1.60 10.04 1.81
CA GLU A 41 2.74 10.95 1.68
C GLU A 41 3.96 10.25 1.11
N ILE A 42 4.35 9.10 1.67
CA ILE A 42 5.46 8.29 1.16
C ILE A 42 5.24 7.92 -0.31
N MET A 43 4.05 7.46 -0.67
CA MET A 43 3.74 7.11 -2.06
C MET A 43 3.80 8.31 -3.00
N ARG A 44 3.32 9.48 -2.57
CA ARG A 44 3.36 10.72 -3.35
C ARG A 44 4.80 11.20 -3.56
N ASP A 45 5.63 11.10 -2.53
CA ASP A 45 6.96 11.71 -2.52
C ASP A 45 7.99 10.82 -3.23
N ASN A 46 7.75 9.51 -3.31
CA ASN A 46 8.68 8.55 -3.90
C ASN A 46 8.20 7.92 -5.22
N THR A 47 6.95 8.11 -5.62
CA THR A 47 6.39 7.48 -6.84
C THR A 47 5.44 8.39 -7.61
N ASP A 48 5.31 8.14 -8.91
CA ASP A 48 4.28 8.76 -9.76
C ASP A 48 2.93 8.03 -9.71
N TYR A 49 2.80 7.00 -8.86
CA TYR A 49 1.65 6.12 -8.83
C TYR A 49 0.37 6.84 -8.42
N HIS A 50 -0.75 6.38 -8.99
CA HIS A 50 -2.08 6.78 -8.58
C HIS A 50 -2.57 5.85 -7.48
N VAL A 51 -2.49 6.30 -6.23
CA VAL A 51 -2.98 5.54 -5.07
C VAL A 51 -4.49 5.52 -5.06
N GLU A 52 -5.08 4.34 -5.25
CA GLU A 52 -6.53 4.12 -5.22
C GLU A 52 -7.02 3.97 -3.78
N PHE A 53 -6.40 3.06 -3.01
CA PHE A 53 -6.83 2.74 -1.65
C PHE A 53 -5.63 2.36 -0.77
N VAL A 54 -5.74 2.66 0.53
CA VAL A 54 -4.76 2.26 1.54
C VAL A 54 -5.54 1.54 2.63
N ASP A 55 -5.21 0.27 2.83
CA ASP A 55 -5.85 -0.58 3.82
C ASP A 55 -4.88 -0.86 4.96
N ALA A 56 -5.36 -0.76 6.20
CA ALA A 56 -4.60 -1.18 7.37
C ALA A 56 -4.95 -2.64 7.66
N ILE A 57 -3.99 -3.55 7.49
CA ILE A 57 -4.26 -4.98 7.60
C ILE A 57 -4.00 -5.46 9.02
N SER A 58 -4.86 -6.35 9.51
CA SER A 58 -4.74 -6.94 10.85
C SER A 58 -3.52 -7.86 10.95
N ASP A 59 -3.13 -8.21 12.17
CA ASP A 59 -1.99 -9.10 12.38
C ASP A 59 -2.22 -10.50 11.79
N GLU A 60 -3.46 -11.01 11.84
CA GLU A 60 -3.82 -12.30 11.24
C GLU A 60 -3.72 -12.23 9.71
N GLN A 61 -4.23 -11.15 9.10
CA GLN A 61 -4.12 -10.96 7.66
C GLN A 61 -2.66 -10.77 7.23
N ALA A 62 -1.87 -10.04 8.01
CA ALA A 62 -0.45 -9.83 7.77
C ALA A 62 0.36 -11.13 7.87
N ALA A 63 0.00 -12.03 8.79
CA ALA A 63 0.60 -13.36 8.88
C ALA A 63 0.29 -14.20 7.65
N TYR A 64 -0.98 -14.23 7.23
CA TYR A 64 -1.40 -14.94 6.01
C TYR A 64 -0.72 -14.40 4.75
N GLU A 65 -0.64 -13.08 4.58
CA GLU A 65 0.00 -12.45 3.41
C GLU A 65 1.50 -12.75 3.36
N ARG A 66 2.19 -12.83 4.52
CA ARG A 66 3.63 -13.18 4.59
C ARG A 66 3.93 -14.62 4.17
N GLU A 67 2.95 -15.53 4.22
CA GLU A 67 3.10 -16.90 3.74
C GLU A 67 2.98 -17.01 2.22
N SER A 68 2.47 -15.97 1.54
CA SER A 68 2.30 -15.97 0.11
C SER A 68 3.62 -15.75 -0.63
N ASP A 69 3.85 -16.55 -1.68
CA ASP A 69 4.97 -16.36 -2.59
C ASP A 69 4.88 -14.99 -3.27
N GLY A 70 5.86 -14.12 -3.00
CA GLY A 70 5.94 -12.78 -3.57
C GLY A 70 5.60 -11.64 -2.61
N PHE A 71 5.24 -11.95 -1.35
CA PHE A 71 5.12 -10.92 -0.33
C PHE A 71 6.46 -10.23 -0.08
N ASN A 72 6.49 -8.91 -0.25
CA ASN A 72 7.64 -8.07 0.03
C ASN A 72 7.19 -6.73 0.59
N ILE A 73 7.89 -6.26 1.63
CA ILE A 73 7.70 -4.92 2.17
C ILE A 73 8.49 -3.95 1.30
N THR A 74 7.81 -2.92 0.78
CA THR A 74 8.44 -1.91 -0.04
C THR A 74 9.15 -0.88 0.84
N THR A 75 10.38 -0.55 0.47
CA THR A 75 11.17 0.55 1.04
C THR A 75 11.55 1.51 -0.10
N PHE A 76 11.66 2.79 0.21
CA PHE A 76 12.00 3.86 -0.74
C PHE A 76 13.30 4.54 -0.33
#